data_AF-A0A1Q8QVE9-F1
#
_entry.id   AF-A0A1Q8QVE9-F1
#
_cell.length_a   1.000
_cell.length_b   1.000
_cell.length_c   1.000
_cell.angle_alpha   90.00
_cell.angle_beta   90.00
_cell.angle_gamma   90.00
#
_symmetry.space_group_name_H-M   'P 1'
#
loop_
_entity.id
_entity.type
_entity.pdbx_description
1 polymer ?
#
loop_
_entity_poly.entity_id
_entity_poly.type
_entity_poly.pdbx_seq_one_letter_code
_entity_poly.pdbx_strand_id
1 'polypeptide(L)'
;MTQGDTEARAMEMAVDALSGHIHTLRDLDREVPPPSPLAALAIPSGARVALVPGPASETPPVRISVSINQGLLRDVDAAAKREGMTRSGFLAAAARTMLSQIQA
;
A
#
# COMPACT_ATOMS: atom_id res chain seq x y z
N MET A 1 -18.19 12.38 4.44
CA MET A 1 -18.57 11.78 5.73
C MET A 1 -19.14 10.40 5.46
N THR A 2 -18.82 9.42 6.31
CA THR A 2 -19.38 8.06 6.26
C THR A 2 -20.13 7.79 7.56
N GLN A 3 -20.89 6.69 7.61
CA GLN A 3 -21.72 6.32 8.76
C GLN A 3 -21.91 4.81 8.81
N GLY A 4 -22.35 4.30 9.97
CA GLY A 4 -22.76 2.90 10.13
C GLY A 4 -23.44 2.69 11.47
N ASP A 5 -24.39 1.76 11.51
CA ASP A 5 -25.18 1.45 12.72
C ASP A 5 -24.35 0.71 13.79
N THR A 6 -23.17 0.24 13.40
CA THR A 6 -22.15 -0.34 14.29
C THR A 6 -20.79 0.26 13.95
N GLU A 7 -19.84 0.21 14.89
CA GLU A 7 -18.45 0.64 14.65
C GLU A 7 -17.83 -0.12 13.47
N ALA A 8 -18.03 -1.44 13.40
CA ALA A 8 -17.57 -2.26 12.30
C ALA A 8 -18.14 -1.79 10.96
N ARG A 9 -19.45 -1.51 10.90
CA ARG A 9 -20.09 -1.04 9.67
C ARG A 9 -19.62 0.36 9.28
N ALA A 10 -19.42 1.24 10.26
CA ALA A 10 -18.87 2.58 10.01
C ALA A 10 -17.45 2.51 9.44
N MET A 11 -16.63 1.56 9.91
CA MET A 11 -15.29 1.30 9.37
C MET A 11 -15.32 0.74 7.95
N GLU A 12 -16.16 -0.26 7.67
CA GLU A 12 -16.35 -0.78 6.31
C GLU A 12 -16.74 0.33 5.33
N MET A 13 -17.74 1.14 5.70
CA MET A 13 -18.19 2.27 4.90
C MET A 13 -17.08 3.32 4.70
N ALA A 14 -16.21 3.52 5.70
CA ALA A 14 -15.04 4.40 5.58
C ALA A 14 -14.02 3.87 4.56
N VAL A 15 -13.73 2.57 4.56
CA VAL A 15 -12.82 1.93 3.58
C VAL A 15 -13.36 2.04 2.16
N ASP A 16 -14.65 1.75 1.96
CA ASP A 16 -15.30 1.84 0.66
C ASP A 16 -15.26 3.27 0.11
N ALA A 17 -15.62 4.25 0.95
CA ALA A 17 -15.62 5.65 0.57
C ALA A 17 -14.21 6.17 0.24
N LEU A 18 -13.19 5.78 1.04
CA LEU A 18 -11.80 6.15 0.79
C LEU A 18 -11.30 5.56 -0.55
N SER A 19 -11.60 4.29 -0.80
CA SER A 19 -11.23 3.59 -2.03
C SER A 19 -11.88 4.24 -3.25
N GLY A 20 -13.18 4.53 -3.19
CA GLY A 20 -13.90 5.23 -4.25
C GLY A 20 -13.34 6.63 -4.52
N HIS A 21 -13.04 7.39 -3.46
CA HIS A 21 -12.47 8.73 -3.61
C HIS A 21 -11.09 8.71 -4.27
N ILE A 22 -10.22 7.78 -3.87
CA ILE A 22 -8.90 7.60 -4.48
C ILE A 22 -9.01 7.22 -5.95
N HIS A 23 -9.96 6.34 -6.30
CA HIS A 23 -10.20 5.99 -7.70
C HIS A 23 -10.65 7.22 -8.51
N THR A 24 -11.61 8.00 -7.99
CA THR A 24 -12.04 9.25 -8.63
C THR A 24 -10.89 10.25 -8.80
N LEU A 25 -10.00 10.39 -7.82
CA LEU A 25 -8.83 11.27 -7.95
C LEU A 25 -7.93 10.81 -9.11
N ARG A 26 -7.67 9.50 -9.21
CA ARG A 26 -6.87 8.93 -10.30
C ARG A 26 -7.54 9.10 -11.67
N ASP A 27 -8.84 8.86 -11.76
CA ASP A 27 -9.61 9.01 -13.01
C ASP A 27 -9.63 10.47 -13.51
N LEU A 28 -9.48 11.42 -12.58
CA LEU A 28 -9.37 12.86 -12.87
C LEU A 28 -7.93 13.33 -13.05
N ASP A 29 -6.95 12.42 -13.15
CA ASP A 29 -5.51 12.70 -13.20
C ASP A 29 -5.03 13.62 -12.06
N ARG A 30 -5.64 13.48 -10.88
CA ARG A 30 -5.27 14.23 -9.67
C ARG A 30 -4.41 13.38 -8.75
N GLU A 31 -3.40 14.02 -8.18
CA GLU A 31 -2.55 13.41 -7.18
C GLU A 31 -3.33 13.03 -5.93
N VAL A 32 -3.08 11.81 -5.43
CA VAL A 32 -3.61 11.35 -4.15
C VAL A 32 -2.74 11.91 -3.03
N PRO A 33 -3.28 12.69 -2.09
CA PRO A 33 -2.49 13.27 -1.02
C PRO A 33 -1.94 12.17 -0.10
N PRO A 34 -0.74 12.38 0.49
CA PRO A 34 -0.22 11.46 1.48
C PRO A 34 -1.09 11.45 2.75
N PRO A 35 -1.11 10.35 3.52
CA PRO A 35 -1.79 10.32 4.82
C PRO A 35 -1.27 11.40 5.77
N SER A 36 -2.18 12.05 6.50
CA SER A 36 -1.81 13.02 7.52
C SER A 36 -1.24 12.33 8.77
N PRO A 37 -0.24 12.91 9.46
CA PRO A 37 0.27 12.34 10.71
C PRO A 37 -0.77 12.44 11.82
N LEU A 38 -0.86 11.41 12.66
CA LEU A 38 -1.83 11.36 13.77
C LEU A 38 -1.70 12.57 14.72
N ALA A 39 -0.47 13.04 14.94
CA ALA A 39 -0.17 14.18 15.80
C ALA A 39 -0.73 15.52 15.30
N ALA A 40 -1.09 15.64 14.02
CA ALA A 40 -1.69 16.85 13.45
C ALA A 40 -3.21 16.90 13.59
N LEU A 41 -3.86 15.83 14.11
CA LEU A 41 -5.30 15.78 14.24
C LEU A 41 -5.78 16.52 15.50
N ALA A 42 -6.66 17.50 15.31
CA ALA A 42 -7.44 18.08 16.40
C ALA A 42 -8.66 17.17 16.69
N ILE A 43 -8.56 16.34 17.73
CA ILE A 43 -9.60 15.36 18.08
C ILE A 43 -10.65 16.03 18.98
N PRO A 44 -11.92 16.14 18.57
CA PRO A 44 -12.98 16.68 19.41
C PRO A 44 -13.18 15.85 20.68
N SER A 45 -13.61 16.49 21.77
CA SER A 45 -13.93 15.78 23.02
C SER A 45 -14.98 14.68 22.77
N GLY A 46 -14.68 13.47 23.23
CA GLY A 46 -15.55 12.29 23.06
C GLY A 46 -15.40 11.55 21.73
N ALA A 47 -14.58 12.05 20.80
CA ALA A 47 -14.26 11.34 19.56
C ALA A 47 -13.16 10.29 19.76
N ARG A 48 -13.18 9.25 18.92
CA ARG A 48 -12.12 8.25 18.81
C ARG A 48 -11.49 8.35 17.43
N VAL A 49 -10.20 8.05 17.34
CA VAL A 49 -9.49 7.98 16.06
C VAL A 49 -9.32 6.54 15.65
N ALA A 50 -9.55 6.26 14.38
CA ALA A 50 -9.27 4.98 13.76
C ALA A 50 -8.56 5.20 12.43
N LEU A 51 -7.58 4.35 12.12
CA LEU A 51 -6.88 4.37 10.84
C LEU A 51 -7.70 3.59 9.82
N VAL A 52 -8.01 4.23 8.69
CA VAL A 52 -8.70 3.59 7.57
C VAL A 52 -7.64 3.10 6.58
N PRO A 53 -7.54 1.78 6.30
CA PRO A 53 -6.59 1.28 5.31
C PRO A 53 -6.95 1.83 3.92
N GLY A 54 -5.99 2.48 3.28
CA GLY A 54 -6.11 2.88 1.88
C GLY A 54 -5.93 1.69 0.92
N PRO A 55 -6.48 1.77 -0.30
CA PRO A 55 -6.20 0.79 -1.33
C PRO A 55 -4.69 0.76 -1.61
N ALA A 56 -4.16 -0.42 -1.94
CA ALA A 56 -2.79 -0.53 -2.39
C ALA A 56 -2.55 0.49 -3.52
N SER A 57 -1.39 1.16 -3.49
CA SER A 57 -1.00 1.98 -4.63
C SER A 57 -0.83 1.06 -5.84
N GLU A 58 -1.85 1.00 -6.70
CA GLU A 58 -1.77 0.38 -8.01
C GLU A 58 -0.97 1.32 -8.93
N THR A 59 0.30 1.54 -8.56
CA THR A 59 1.24 2.16 -9.49
C THR A 59 1.58 1.10 -10.54
N PRO A 60 1.43 1.39 -11.84
CA PRO A 60 1.81 0.45 -12.87
C PRO A 60 3.30 0.10 -12.74
N PRO A 61 3.70 -1.16 -13.02
CA PRO A 61 5.08 -1.58 -12.86
C PRO A 61 5.98 -0.83 -13.85
N VAL A 62 7.03 -0.18 -13.33
CA VAL A 62 8.07 0.46 -14.14
C VAL A 62 9.14 -0.57 -14.50
N ARG A 63 9.49 -0.67 -15.79
CA ARG A 63 10.61 -1.51 -16.24
C ARG A 63 11.94 -0.82 -15.97
N ILE A 64 12.85 -1.53 -15.31
CA ILE A 64 14.20 -1.05 -15.00
C ILE A 64 15.26 -2.04 -15.51
N SER A 65 16.48 -1.54 -15.76
CA SER A 65 17.66 -2.36 -16.01
C SER A 65 18.57 -2.33 -14.79
N VAL A 66 19.07 -3.49 -14.36
CA VAL A 66 19.96 -3.63 -13.19
C VAL A 66 21.06 -4.64 -13.48
N SER A 67 22.23 -4.44 -12.88
CA SER A 67 23.32 -5.43 -12.89
C SER A 67 23.27 -6.26 -11.61
N ILE A 68 23.24 -7.58 -11.73
CA ILE A 68 23.20 -8.54 -10.62
C ILE A 68 24.24 -9.62 -10.87
N ASN A 69 24.90 -10.10 -9.82
CA ASN A 69 25.82 -11.24 -9.91
C ASN A 69 25.09 -12.47 -10.48
N GLN A 70 25.72 -13.18 -11.43
CA GLN A 70 25.10 -14.29 -12.13
C GLN A 70 24.68 -15.44 -11.19
N GLY A 71 25.47 -15.73 -10.15
CA GLY A 71 25.15 -16.75 -9.15
C GLY A 71 23.87 -16.39 -8.40
N LEU A 72 23.82 -15.16 -7.87
CA LEU A 72 22.65 -14.64 -7.17
C LEU A 72 21.39 -14.63 -8.06
N LEU A 73 21.53 -14.27 -9.34
CA LEU A 73 20.40 -14.28 -10.27
C LEU A 73 19.80 -15.68 -10.44
N ARG A 74 20.65 -16.72 -10.51
CA ARG A 74 20.18 -18.11 -10.58
C ARG A 74 19.43 -18.52 -9.31
N ASP A 75 19.95 -18.14 -8.14
CA ASP A 75 19.32 -18.45 -6.86
C ASP A 75 17.95 -17.76 -6.72
N VAL A 76 17.87 -16.50 -7.15
CA VAL A 76 16.62 -15.73 -7.21
C VAL A 76 15.59 -16.42 -8.11
N ASP A 77 15.98 -16.83 -9.32
CA ASP A 77 15.07 -17.50 -10.25
C ASP A 77 14.56 -18.84 -9.71
N ALA A 78 15.44 -19.62 -9.09
CA ALA A 78 15.08 -20.90 -8.49
C ALA A 78 14.12 -20.72 -7.31
N ALA A 79 14.36 -19.71 -6.45
CA ALA A 79 13.48 -19.37 -5.34
C ALA A 79 12.12 -18.86 -5.85
N ALA A 80 12.11 -17.91 -6.78
CA ALA A 80 10.89 -17.37 -7.36
C ALA A 80 10.02 -18.48 -7.95
N LYS A 81 10.61 -19.39 -8.74
CA LYS A 81 9.89 -20.54 -9.31
C LYS A 81 9.29 -21.46 -8.23
N ARG A 82 10.05 -21.76 -7.17
CA ARG A 82 9.57 -22.61 -6.07
C ARG A 82 8.39 -21.98 -5.33
N GLU A 83 8.39 -20.66 -5.18
CA GLU A 83 7.31 -19.90 -4.53
C GLU A 83 6.19 -19.48 -5.50
N GLY A 84 6.19 -19.94 -6.76
CA GLY A 84 5.18 -19.57 -7.76
C GLY A 84 5.21 -18.08 -8.16
N MET A 85 6.34 -17.41 -7.94
CA MET A 85 6.54 -15.99 -8.25
C MET A 85 7.30 -15.80 -9.58
N THR A 86 7.13 -14.61 -10.17
CA THR A 86 8.04 -14.13 -11.23
C THR A 86 9.32 -13.57 -10.60
N ARG A 87 10.43 -13.50 -11.37
CA ARG A 87 11.67 -12.85 -10.93
C ARG A 87 11.44 -11.44 -10.39
N SER A 88 10.69 -10.62 -11.14
CA SER A 88 10.36 -9.25 -10.72
C SER A 88 9.49 -9.21 -9.47
N GLY A 89 8.55 -10.16 -9.32
CA GLY A 89 7.73 -10.30 -8.12
C GLY A 89 8.57 -10.62 -6.88
N PHE A 90 9.52 -11.56 -7.01
CA PHE A 90 10.43 -11.92 -5.93
C PHE A 90 11.31 -10.74 -5.50
N LEU A 91 11.95 -10.06 -6.46
CA LEU A 91 12.78 -8.89 -6.19
C LEU A 91 11.97 -7.75 -5.54
N ALA A 92 10.74 -7.52 -5.99
CA ALA A 92 9.86 -6.51 -5.41
C ALA A 92 9.44 -6.87 -3.97
N ALA A 93 9.19 -8.16 -3.68
CA ALA A 93 8.89 -8.61 -2.32
C ALA A 93 10.09 -8.41 -1.38
N ALA A 94 11.30 -8.80 -1.81
CA ALA A 94 12.53 -8.58 -1.06
C ALA A 94 12.78 -7.09 -0.77
N ALA A 95 12.57 -6.22 -1.77
CA ALA A 95 12.70 -4.78 -1.61
C ALA A 95 11.71 -4.22 -0.58
N ARG A 96 10.43 -4.63 -0.63
CA ARG A 96 9.41 -4.22 0.35
C ARG A 96 9.79 -4.62 1.78
N THR A 97 10.26 -5.86 1.96
CA THR A 97 10.71 -6.35 3.28
C THR A 97 11.87 -5.48 3.79
N MET A 98 12.89 -5.23 2.96
CA MET A 98 14.04 -4.40 3.36
C MET A 98 13.62 -2.96 3.69
N LEU A 99 12.74 -2.34 2.89
CA LEU A 99 12.22 -1.00 3.18
C LEU A 99 11.50 -0.94 4.53
N SER A 100 10.67 -1.94 4.84
CA SER A 100 9.96 -2.02 6.12
C SER A 100 10.89 -2.15 7.33
N GLN A 101 12.04 -2.81 7.17
CA GLN A 101 13.04 -2.97 8.23
C GLN A 101 13.84 -1.70 8.51
N ILE A 102 14.01 -0.82 7.51
CA ILE A 102 14.80 0.41 7.64
C ILE A 102 13.91 1.59 8.09
N GLN A 103 12.60 1.52 7.83
CA GLN A 103 11.63 2.56 8.19
C GLN A 103 11.02 2.37 9.59
N ALA A 104 11.40 1.31 10.31
CA ALA A 104 11.02 1.03 11.71
C ALA A 104 12.06 1.58 12.68
#